data_AF-A0A127T2A3-F1
#
_entry.id   AF-A0A127T2A3-F1
#
_cell.length_a   1.000
_cell.length_b   1.000
_cell.length_c   1.000
_cell.angle_alpha   90.00
_cell.angle_beta   90.00
_cell.angle_gamma   90.00
#
_symmetry.space_group_name_H-M   'P 1'
#
loop_
_entity.id
_entity.type
_entity.pdbx_description
1 polymer ?
#
loop_
_entity_poly.entity_id
_entity_poly.type
_entity_poly.pdbx_seq_one_letter_code
_entity_poly.pdbx_strand_id
1 'polypeptide(L)' 'MTTTTFTPKGKQTRKQLAELIGTILGGVKPTYLGAPTMAYQVGPVTLDRNWTVIWPADLPA' A
#
# COMPACT_ATOMS: atom_id res chain seq x y z
N MET A 1 -5.57 -9.84 -10.18
CA MET A 1 -5.01 -8.66 -9.48
C MET A 1 -6.02 -7.55 -9.59
N THR A 2 -6.24 -6.82 -8.50
CA THR A 2 -7.20 -5.71 -8.45
C THR A 2 -6.47 -4.45 -8.02
N THR A 3 -6.77 -3.31 -8.63
CA THR A 3 -6.12 -2.05 -8.28
C THR A 3 -7.11 -1.05 -7.71
N THR A 4 -6.72 -0.36 -6.64
CA THR A 4 -7.51 0.72 -6.04
C THR A 4 -6.67 1.99 -5.99
N THR A 5 -7.14 3.06 -6.64
CA THR A 5 -6.45 4.35 -6.63
C THR A 5 -7.01 5.22 -5.52
N PHE A 6 -6.12 5.77 -4.70
CA PHE A 6 -6.46 6.69 -3.62
C PHE A 6 -6.08 8.12 -4.01
N THR A 7 -6.97 9.05 -3.75
CA THR A 7 -6.63 10.48 -3.84
C THR A 7 -6.31 10.97 -2.42
N PRO A 8 -5.07 11.40 -2.14
CA PRO A 8 -4.72 11.92 -0.82
C PRO A 8 -5.56 13.15 -0.48
N LYS A 9 -6.05 13.23 0.76
CA LYS A 9 -6.72 14.43 1.27
C LYS A 9 -5.85 15.12 2.32
N GLY A 10 -5.60 16.41 2.14
CA GLY A 10 -4.86 17.23 3.10
C GLY A 10 -3.40 16.77 3.30
N LYS A 11 -2.99 16.57 4.56
CA LYS A 11 -1.61 16.22 4.96
C LYS A 11 -1.35 14.71 5.03
N GLN A 12 -2.20 13.87 4.42
CA GLN A 12 -2.00 12.42 4.41
C GLN A 12 -0.76 12.03 3.60
N THR A 13 0.00 11.07 4.12
CA THR A 13 1.20 10.54 3.47
C THR A 13 1.00 9.10 3.00
N ARG A 14 1.73 8.69 1.96
CA ARG A 14 1.72 7.29 1.48
C ARG A 14 2.16 6.31 2.55
N LYS A 15 3.06 6.73 3.44
CA LYS A 15 3.50 5.93 4.58
C LYS A 15 2.33 5.58 5.52
N GLN A 16 1.52 6.57 5.87
CA GLN A 16 0.34 6.34 6.72
C GLN A 16 -0.69 5.41 6.05
N LEU A 17 -0.88 5.53 4.74
CA LEU A 17 -1.75 4.59 4.00
C LEU A 17 -1.17 3.17 4.02
N ALA A 18 0.14 3.01 3.82
CA ALA A 18 0.80 1.70 3.89
C ALA A 18 0.71 1.07 5.30
N GLU A 19 0.86 1.87 6.36
CA GLU A 19 0.69 1.44 7.75
C GLU A 19 -0.76 1.01 8.05
N LEU A 20 -1.74 1.76 7.52
CA LEU A 20 -3.17 1.41 7.65
C LEU A 20 -3.49 0.08 6.96
N ILE A 21 -3.03 -0.10 5.71
CA ILE A 21 -3.17 -1.37 4.99
C ILE A 21 -2.55 -2.50 5.80
N GLY A 22 -1.35 -2.29 6.34
CA GLY A 22 -0.65 -3.27 7.17
C GLY A 22 -1.44 -3.67 8.41
N THR A 23 -2.08 -2.70 9.07
CA THR A 23 -2.96 -2.92 10.22
C THR A 23 -4.17 -3.78 9.85
N ILE A 24 -4.83 -3.49 8.72
CA ILE A 24 -5.99 -4.25 8.22
C ILE A 24 -5.59 -5.70 7.87
N LEU A 25 -4.39 -5.90 7.32
CA LEU A 25 -3.86 -7.22 6.97
C LEU A 25 -3.34 -8.04 8.19
N GLY A 26 -3.69 -7.65 9.42
CA GLY A 26 -3.29 -8.37 10.63
C GLY A 26 -1.95 -7.91 11.22
N GLY A 27 -1.57 -6.65 11.02
CA GLY A 27 -0.37 -6.05 11.64
C GLY A 27 0.92 -6.20 10.84
N VAL A 28 0.82 -6.35 9.52
CA VAL A 28 1.98 -6.43 8.62
C VAL A 28 2.67 -5.08 8.53
N LYS A 29 3.98 -5.04 8.77
CA LYS A 29 4.74 -3.78 8.68
C LYS A 29 5.06 -3.42 7.22
N PRO A 30 4.78 -2.19 6.77
CA PRO A 30 5.13 -1.76 5.42
C PRO A 30 6.64 -1.60 5.26
N THR A 31 7.17 -2.01 4.11
CA THR A 31 8.57 -1.83 3.71
C THR A 31 8.65 -0.85 2.55
N TYR A 32 9.40 0.23 2.72
CA TYR A 32 9.64 1.19 1.65
C TYR A 32 10.73 0.68 0.71
N LEU A 33 10.44 0.55 -0.58
CA LEU A 33 11.32 -0.06 -1.59
C LEU A 33 12.34 0.90 -2.19
N GLY A 34 12.28 2.20 -1.89
CA GLY A 34 13.23 3.18 -2.43
C GLY A 34 13.11 3.39 -3.94
N ALA A 35 14.10 4.04 -4.55
CA ALA A 35 14.12 4.31 -5.99
C ALA A 35 14.41 3.02 -6.81
N PRO A 36 13.92 2.90 -8.06
CA PRO A 36 13.15 3.91 -8.80
C PRO A 36 11.64 3.88 -8.54
N THR A 37 11.12 2.83 -7.90
CA THR A 37 9.67 2.60 -7.76
C THR A 37 9.02 3.50 -6.72
N MET A 38 9.75 3.81 -5.65
CA MET A 38 9.29 4.56 -4.48
C MET A 38 8.02 3.96 -3.87
N ALA A 39 7.84 2.65 -4.01
CA ALA A 39 6.66 1.92 -3.55
C ALA A 39 6.81 1.46 -2.10
N TYR A 40 5.68 1.15 -1.46
CA TYR A 40 5.61 0.43 -0.20
C TYR A 40 5.11 -0.99 -0.47
N GLN A 41 5.84 -1.98 0.03
CA GLN A 41 5.40 -3.38 0.07
C GLN A 41 4.78 -3.66 1.43
N VAL A 42 3.57 -4.22 1.44
CA VAL A 42 2.82 -4.57 2.64
C VAL A 42 2.34 -6.01 2.51
N GLY A 43 3.18 -6.96 2.92
CA GLY A 43 2.91 -8.38 2.68
C GLY A 43 2.75 -8.64 1.17
N PRO A 44 1.62 -9.16 0.70
CA PRO A 44 1.40 -9.39 -0.73
C PRO A 44 0.85 -8.15 -1.48
N VAL A 45 0.58 -7.04 -0.78
CA VAL A 45 0.00 -5.81 -1.33
C VAL A 45 1.09 -4.79 -1.62
N THR A 46 0.99 -4.08 -2.74
CA THR A 46 1.93 -3.02 -3.10
C THR A 46 1.22 -1.68 -3.22
N LEU A 47 1.69 -0.64 -2.53
CA LEU A 47 1.27 0.75 -2.71
C LEU A 47 2.34 1.51 -3.49
N ASP A 48 2.02 1.94 -4.70
CA ASP A 48 2.99 2.59 -5.59
C ASP A 48 3.19 4.10 -5.30
N ARG A 49 3.99 4.75 -6.17
CA ARG A 49 4.24 6.19 -6.09
C ARG A 49 3.06 7.09 -6.47
N ASN A 50 2.10 6.55 -7.20
CA ASN A 50 0.95 7.26 -7.75
C ASN A 50 -0.30 7.07 -6.89
N TRP A 51 -0.14 6.52 -5.68
CA TRP A 51 -1.25 6.22 -4.75
C TRP A 51 -2.17 5.10 -5.23
N THR A 52 -1.66 4.21 -6.08
CA THR A 52 -2.37 3.00 -6.49
C THR A 52 -1.95 1.83 -5.62
N VAL A 53 -2.92 1.21 -4.96
CA VAL A 53 -2.76 -0.05 -4.23
C VAL A 53 -3.07 -1.20 -5.16
N ILE A 54 -2.14 -2.14 -5.27
CA ILE A 54 -2.23 -3.35 -6.07
C ILE A 54 -2.46 -4.51 -5.11
N TRP A 55 -3.64 -5.11 -5.21
CA TRP A 55 -4.06 -6.26 -4.42
C TRP A 55 -3.83 -7.55 -5.23
N PRO A 56 -3.23 -8.61 -4.64
CA PRO A 56 -3.23 -9.96 -5.23
C PRO A 56 -4.65 -10.45 -5.47
N ALA A 57 -4.82 -11.39 -6.40
CA ALA A 57 -6.13 -11.94 -6.73
C ALA A 57 -6.77 -12.70 -5.54
N ASP A 58 -5.94 -13.36 -4.72
CA ASP A 58 -6.37 -14.28 -3.67
C ASP A 58 -6.12 -13.71 -2.26
N LEU A 59 -6.47 -12.43 -2.03
CA LEU A 59 -6.49 -11.93 -0.66
C LEU A 59 -7.61 -12.63 0.11
N PRO A 60 -7.30 -13.35 1.21
CA PRO A 60 -8.35 -13.89 2.07
C PRO A 60 -9.20 -12.72 2.59
N ALA A 61 -10.52 -12.87 2.45
CA ALA A 61 -11.52 -11.89 2.86
C ALA A 61 -11.56 -11.67 4.38
#